data_AF-A0AAC9QT45-F1
#
_entry.id   AF-A0AAC9QT45-F1
#
_cell.length_a   1.000
_cell.length_b   1.000
_cell.length_c   1.000
_cell.angle_alpha   90.00
_cell.angle_beta   90.00
_cell.angle_gamma   90.00
#
_symmetry.space_group_name_H-M   'P 1'
#
loop_
_entity.id
_entity.type
_entity.pdbx_description
1 polymer ?
#
loop_
_entity_poly.entity_id
_entity_poly.type
_entity_poly.pdbx_seq_one_letter_code
_entity_poly.pdbx_strand_id
1 'polypeptide(L)'
;MNMKRKKSICLVLAASLFINIFCGLYFFLKFVGEFSSVKNAEIVLDNPKYVARLSTFQLNNESTQVVFVGDSITAYIDWHEFFPEEELLNRGIEGDTWGGVLHRLDEVISRNPSTIIFMVGINDIAQKIQPAEILRNIDIVCERIKENLPEARVLIFSILPSPNISIDKVKEVNERIEQLSKERKNVEYCDIFPEFILEDGSPNMELFSEDGIHLNGNGYRIWIDRLKTIL
;
A
#
# COMPACT_ATOMS: atom_id res chain seq x y z
N MET A 1 -48.34 -4.02 -35.38
CA MET A 1 -47.73 -3.25 -34.27
C MET A 1 -47.16 -1.94 -34.80
N ASN A 2 -47.62 -0.78 -34.29
CA ASN A 2 -47.24 0.55 -34.82
C ASN A 2 -45.73 0.84 -34.58
N MET A 3 -45.09 1.53 -35.52
CA MET A 3 -43.64 1.77 -35.58
C MET A 3 -43.07 2.47 -34.33
N LYS A 4 -43.87 3.34 -33.69
CA LYS A 4 -43.53 3.94 -32.38
C LYS A 4 -43.36 2.89 -31.28
N ARG A 5 -44.26 1.89 -31.23
CA ARG A 5 -44.25 0.82 -30.20
C ARG A 5 -43.06 -0.12 -30.38
N LYS A 6 -42.64 -0.40 -31.62
CA LYS A 6 -41.41 -1.15 -31.93
C LYS A 6 -40.15 -0.42 -31.44
N LYS A 7 -40.04 0.89 -31.71
CA LYS A 7 -38.91 1.71 -31.25
C LYS A 7 -38.82 1.76 -29.72
N SER A 8 -39.95 1.93 -29.03
CA SER A 8 -39.98 1.93 -27.56
C SER A 8 -39.55 0.59 -26.96
N ILE A 9 -39.98 -0.55 -27.53
CA ILE A 9 -39.57 -1.88 -27.06
C ILE A 9 -38.06 -2.09 -27.28
N CYS A 10 -37.52 -1.73 -28.44
CA CYS A 10 -36.08 -1.83 -28.69
C CYS A 10 -35.24 -0.98 -27.72
N LEU A 11 -35.70 0.23 -27.38
CA LEU A 11 -35.03 1.11 -26.41
C LEU A 11 -35.00 0.51 -25.00
N VAL A 12 -36.11 -0.08 -24.54
CA VAL A 12 -36.18 -0.74 -23.22
C VAL A 12 -35.28 -1.97 -23.18
N LEU A 13 -35.25 -2.78 -24.24
CA LEU A 13 -34.36 -3.94 -24.33
C LEU A 13 -32.89 -3.54 -24.38
N ALA A 14 -32.54 -2.48 -25.11
CA ALA A 14 -31.18 -1.96 -25.17
C ALA A 14 -30.73 -1.41 -23.80
N ALA A 15 -31.59 -0.64 -23.12
CA ALA A 15 -31.31 -0.14 -21.78
C ALA A 15 -31.15 -1.27 -20.76
N SER A 16 -32.02 -2.29 -20.82
CA SER A 16 -31.91 -3.48 -19.97
C SER A 16 -30.62 -4.25 -20.22
N LEU A 17 -30.23 -4.46 -21.48
CA LEU A 17 -28.98 -5.12 -21.83
C LEU A 17 -27.78 -4.33 -21.31
N PHE A 18 -27.80 -3.00 -21.45
CA PHE A 18 -26.75 -2.12 -20.96
C PHE A 18 -26.62 -2.19 -19.43
N ILE A 19 -27.74 -2.11 -18.70
CA ILE A 19 -27.76 -2.25 -17.23
C ILE A 19 -27.21 -3.61 -16.81
N ASN A 20 -27.65 -4.70 -17.44
CA ASN A 20 -27.19 -6.05 -17.09
C ASN A 20 -25.69 -6.25 -17.36
N ILE A 21 -25.16 -5.68 -18.45
CA ILE A 21 -23.70 -5.71 -18.72
C ILE A 21 -22.93 -4.93 -17.66
N PHE A 22 -23.38 -3.72 -17.30
CA PHE A 22 -22.71 -2.91 -16.28
C PHE A 22 -22.78 -3.53 -14.89
N CYS A 23 -23.94 -4.03 -14.48
CA CYS A 23 -24.08 -4.76 -13.21
C CYS A 23 -23.24 -6.04 -13.22
N GLY A 24 -23.28 -6.81 -14.31
CA GLY A 24 -22.46 -8.01 -14.47
C GLY A 24 -20.96 -7.72 -14.36
N LEU A 25 -20.49 -6.66 -15.01
CA LEU A 25 -19.10 -6.21 -14.93
C LEU A 25 -18.73 -5.77 -13.51
N TYR A 26 -19.60 -5.01 -12.83
CA TYR A 26 -19.39 -4.59 -11.45
C TYR A 26 -19.26 -5.78 -10.49
N PHE A 27 -20.17 -6.75 -10.56
CA PHE A 27 -20.11 -7.97 -9.74
C PHE A 27 -18.90 -8.84 -10.09
N PHE A 28 -18.54 -8.94 -11.36
CA PHE A 28 -17.34 -9.66 -11.79
C PHE A 28 -16.07 -9.02 -11.24
N LEU A 29 -15.94 -7.70 -11.30
CA LEU A 29 -14.79 -6.97 -10.74
C LEU A 29 -14.69 -7.14 -9.22
N LYS A 30 -15.82 -7.08 -8.49
CA LYS A 30 -15.84 -7.40 -7.06
C LYS A 30 -15.41 -8.83 -6.77
N PHE A 31 -15.94 -9.80 -7.49
CA PHE A 31 -15.60 -11.21 -7.33
C PHE A 31 -14.10 -11.48 -7.58
N VAL A 32 -13.52 -10.88 -8.62
CA VAL A 32 -12.08 -10.99 -8.90
C VAL A 32 -11.24 -10.36 -7.77
N GLY A 33 -11.70 -9.23 -7.21
CA GLY A 33 -11.09 -8.59 -6.05
C GLY A 33 -11.08 -9.51 -4.82
N GLU A 34 -12.23 -10.12 -4.51
CA GLU A 34 -12.39 -11.08 -3.40
C GLU A 34 -11.56 -12.35 -3.61
N PHE A 35 -11.54 -12.92 -4.81
CA PHE A 35 -10.73 -14.11 -5.09
C PHE A 35 -9.22 -13.83 -4.93
N SER A 36 -8.78 -12.64 -5.34
CA SER A 36 -7.38 -12.24 -5.18
C SER A 36 -7.02 -12.00 -3.71
N SER A 37 -7.93 -11.42 -2.91
CA SER A 37 -7.68 -11.23 -1.47
C SER A 37 -7.58 -12.56 -0.74
N VAL A 38 -8.39 -13.57 -1.10
CA VAL A 38 -8.31 -14.92 -0.52
C VAL A 38 -6.96 -15.58 -0.79
N LYS A 39 -6.45 -15.51 -2.04
CA LYS A 39 -5.11 -16.03 -2.36
C LYS A 39 -3.99 -15.33 -1.59
N ASN A 40 -4.06 -14.01 -1.47
CA ASN A 40 -3.09 -13.25 -0.70
C ASN A 40 -3.12 -13.63 0.78
N ALA A 41 -4.32 -13.86 1.34
CA ALA A 41 -4.48 -14.30 2.72
C ALA A 41 -3.82 -15.67 2.96
N GLU A 42 -4.01 -16.66 2.08
CA GLU A 42 -3.35 -17.97 2.22
C GLU A 42 -1.82 -17.86 2.27
N ILE A 43 -1.22 -17.12 1.33
CA ILE A 43 0.26 -16.93 1.27
C ILE A 43 0.79 -16.30 2.55
N VAL A 44 0.05 -15.33 3.08
CA VAL A 44 0.47 -14.54 4.23
C VAL A 44 0.28 -15.31 5.55
N LEU A 45 -0.76 -16.15 5.65
CA LEU A 45 -1.02 -17.00 6.81
C LEU A 45 -0.01 -18.15 6.96
N ASP A 46 0.67 -18.55 5.88
CA ASP A 46 1.77 -19.52 5.93
C ASP A 46 3.08 -18.94 6.51
N ASN A 47 3.18 -17.62 6.70
CA ASN A 47 4.34 -16.99 7.32
C ASN A 47 4.14 -16.87 8.85
N PRO A 48 4.84 -17.69 9.67
CA PRO A 48 4.65 -17.68 11.12
C PRO A 48 5.08 -16.37 11.78
N LYS A 49 6.06 -15.64 11.22
CA LYS A 49 6.47 -14.32 11.73
C LYS A 49 5.38 -13.28 11.50
N TYR A 50 4.73 -13.33 10.33
CA TYR A 50 3.59 -12.46 10.02
C TYR A 50 2.45 -12.68 11.02
N VAL A 51 2.03 -13.94 11.18
CA VAL A 51 0.91 -14.30 12.08
C VAL A 51 1.22 -13.90 13.52
N ALA A 52 2.42 -14.20 14.01
CA ALA A 52 2.87 -13.81 15.33
C ALA A 52 2.84 -12.28 15.50
N ARG A 53 3.44 -11.53 14.59
CA ARG A 53 3.48 -10.06 14.68
C ARG A 53 2.07 -9.45 14.61
N LEU A 54 1.23 -9.89 13.68
CA LEU A 54 -0.15 -9.43 13.56
C LEU A 54 -0.96 -9.67 14.85
N SER A 55 -0.78 -10.82 15.50
CA SER A 55 -1.45 -11.11 16.78
C SER A 55 -1.07 -10.12 17.89
N THR A 56 0.15 -9.54 17.86
CA THR A 56 0.54 -8.52 18.85
C THR A 56 -0.19 -7.20 18.66
N PHE A 57 -0.58 -6.86 17.43
CA PHE A 57 -1.31 -5.63 17.15
C PHE A 57 -2.71 -5.65 17.77
N GLN A 58 -3.31 -6.83 17.89
CA GLN A 58 -4.64 -7.02 18.49
C GLN A 58 -4.66 -6.84 20.01
N LEU A 59 -3.49 -6.77 20.66
CA LEU A 59 -3.39 -6.50 22.09
C LEU A 59 -3.66 -5.04 22.44
N ASN A 60 -3.47 -4.12 21.49
CA ASN A 60 -3.79 -2.71 21.64
C ASN A 60 -5.03 -2.37 20.78
N ASN A 61 -6.08 -1.88 21.43
CA ASN A 61 -7.32 -1.47 20.76
C ASN A 61 -7.55 0.05 20.71
N GLU A 62 -6.57 0.83 21.14
CA GLU A 62 -6.66 2.28 21.19
C GLU A 62 -6.67 2.87 19.78
N SER A 63 -7.41 3.97 19.62
CA SER A 63 -7.31 4.83 18.46
C SER A 63 -5.98 5.60 18.51
N THR A 64 -5.46 5.97 17.35
CA THR A 64 -4.20 6.74 17.24
C THR A 64 -4.35 7.78 16.16
N GLN A 65 -3.49 8.80 16.12
CA GLN A 65 -3.51 9.79 15.04
C GLN A 65 -2.70 9.32 13.83
N VAL A 66 -1.53 8.72 14.05
CA VAL A 66 -0.61 8.29 12.99
C VAL A 66 -0.39 6.78 13.04
N VAL A 67 -0.48 6.09 11.90
CA VAL A 67 -0.08 4.68 11.79
C VAL A 67 1.00 4.53 10.73
N PHE A 68 2.16 4.04 11.14
CA PHE A 68 3.21 3.58 10.23
C PHE A 68 2.93 2.13 9.83
N VAL A 69 2.66 1.89 8.56
CA VAL A 69 2.34 0.56 8.01
C VAL A 69 3.43 0.16 7.04
N GLY A 70 4.10 -0.97 7.29
CA GLY A 70 5.16 -1.36 6.39
C GLY A 70 5.68 -2.78 6.55
N ASP A 71 6.83 -3.00 5.94
CA ASP A 71 7.61 -4.22 6.09
C ASP A 71 8.64 -4.12 7.24
N SER A 72 9.77 -4.83 7.14
CA SER A 72 10.85 -4.80 8.13
C SER A 72 11.50 -3.43 8.28
N ILE A 73 11.59 -2.62 7.21
CA ILE A 73 12.18 -1.28 7.28
C ILE A 73 11.32 -0.39 8.19
N THR A 74 9.99 -0.58 8.18
CA THR A 74 9.11 0.11 9.13
C THR A 74 9.14 -0.51 10.52
N ALA A 75 9.30 -1.84 10.61
CA ALA A 75 9.17 -2.58 11.85
C ALA A 75 10.33 -2.39 12.84
N TYR A 76 11.54 -2.16 12.35
CA TYR A 76 12.77 -2.22 13.16
C TYR A 76 13.11 -0.94 13.93
N ILE A 77 12.42 0.16 13.65
CA ILE A 77 12.63 1.42 14.35
C ILE A 77 11.52 1.70 15.35
N ASP A 78 11.88 2.21 16.51
CA ASP A 78 10.90 2.77 17.44
C ASP A 78 10.63 4.23 17.07
N TRP A 79 9.52 4.45 16.36
CA TRP A 79 9.12 5.78 15.88
C TRP A 79 8.89 6.77 17.03
N HIS A 80 8.52 6.31 18.23
CA HIS A 80 8.28 7.20 19.38
C HIS A 80 9.56 7.90 19.85
N GLU A 81 10.74 7.33 19.63
CA GLU A 81 12.01 7.99 19.97
C GLU A 81 12.23 9.28 19.17
N PHE A 82 11.64 9.38 17.97
CA PHE A 82 11.85 10.50 17.04
C PHE A 82 10.63 11.43 16.91
N PHE A 83 9.44 10.94 17.28
CA PHE A 83 8.17 11.66 17.23
C PHE A 83 7.43 11.52 18.57
N PRO A 84 8.02 11.97 19.71
CA PRO A 84 7.45 11.73 21.04
C PRO A 84 6.15 12.49 21.32
N GLU A 85 5.87 13.54 20.55
CA GLU A 85 4.64 14.34 20.68
C GLU A 85 3.48 13.76 19.84
N GLU A 86 3.75 12.77 19.00
CA GLU A 86 2.76 12.15 18.11
C GLU A 86 2.13 10.92 18.76
N GLU A 87 0.80 10.83 18.70
CA GLU A 87 0.08 9.59 19.03
C GLU A 87 0.19 8.62 17.84
N LEU A 88 1.19 7.74 17.88
CA LEU A 88 1.52 6.86 16.76
C LEU A 88 1.52 5.37 17.09
N LEU A 89 1.34 4.56 16.04
CA LEU A 89 1.48 3.11 16.11
C LEU A 89 2.42 2.59 15.02
N ASN A 90 3.36 1.72 15.40
CA ASN A 90 4.17 0.95 14.46
C ASN A 90 3.44 -0.34 14.06
N ARG A 91 3.05 -0.45 12.79
CA ARG A 91 2.42 -1.60 12.14
C ARG A 91 3.29 -2.17 11.01
N GLY A 92 4.61 -2.16 11.22
CA GLY A 92 5.58 -2.88 10.40
C GLY A 92 5.60 -4.39 10.69
N ILE A 93 5.67 -5.21 9.64
CA ILE A 93 5.85 -6.67 9.73
C ILE A 93 6.98 -7.12 8.79
N GLU A 94 7.97 -7.86 9.31
CA GLU A 94 9.08 -8.36 8.49
C GLU A 94 8.58 -9.19 7.29
N GLY A 95 9.08 -8.86 6.09
CA GLY A 95 8.75 -9.56 4.85
C GLY A 95 7.36 -9.24 4.27
N ASP A 96 6.63 -8.28 4.84
CA ASP A 96 5.28 -7.94 4.38
C ASP A 96 5.27 -7.38 2.95
N THR A 97 4.14 -7.59 2.28
CA THR A 97 3.88 -7.20 0.90
C THR A 97 2.61 -6.36 0.84
N TRP A 98 2.31 -5.73 -0.31
CA TRP A 98 1.02 -5.06 -0.47
C TRP A 98 -0.18 -6.02 -0.34
N GLY A 99 0.00 -7.29 -0.70
CA GLY A 99 -0.99 -8.33 -0.44
C GLY A 99 -1.22 -8.61 1.05
N GLY A 100 -0.14 -8.66 1.84
CA GLY A 100 -0.21 -8.86 3.29
C GLY A 100 -0.72 -7.64 4.06
N VAL A 101 -0.40 -6.43 3.60
CA VAL A 101 -1.03 -5.18 4.08
C VAL A 101 -2.52 -5.20 3.83
N LEU A 102 -2.95 -5.56 2.62
CA LEU A 102 -4.38 -5.62 2.28
C LEU A 102 -5.14 -6.62 3.18
N HIS A 103 -4.51 -7.76 3.53
CA HIS A 103 -5.08 -8.75 4.43
C HIS A 103 -5.31 -8.19 5.85
N ARG A 104 -4.38 -7.40 6.40
CA ARG A 104 -4.50 -6.81 7.75
C ARG A 104 -5.04 -5.39 7.79
N LEU A 105 -5.54 -4.86 6.67
CA LEU A 105 -5.92 -3.45 6.57
C LEU A 105 -7.03 -3.07 7.56
N ASP A 106 -7.95 -3.97 7.86
CA ASP A 106 -9.02 -3.72 8.84
C ASP A 106 -8.48 -3.43 10.24
N GLU A 107 -7.35 -4.02 10.61
CA GLU A 107 -6.69 -3.71 11.89
C GLU A 107 -6.26 -2.25 11.91
N VAL A 108 -5.64 -1.74 10.83
CA VAL A 108 -5.24 -0.33 10.70
C VAL A 108 -6.44 0.60 10.68
N ILE A 109 -7.45 0.29 9.87
CA ILE A 109 -8.69 1.10 9.77
C ILE A 109 -9.39 1.20 11.12
N SER A 110 -9.43 0.11 11.89
CA SER A 110 -10.07 0.09 13.21
C SER A 110 -9.40 1.00 14.25
N ARG A 111 -8.17 1.46 14.00
CA ARG A 111 -7.47 2.46 14.85
C ARG A 111 -7.90 3.90 14.57
N ASN A 112 -8.75 4.13 13.57
CA ASN A 112 -9.27 5.44 13.19
C ASN A 112 -8.20 6.55 13.04
N PRO A 113 -7.08 6.31 12.33
CA PRO A 113 -6.04 7.31 12.17
C PRO A 113 -6.43 8.46 11.25
N SER A 114 -5.90 9.64 11.55
CA SER A 114 -5.93 10.80 10.66
C SER A 114 -4.82 10.75 9.60
N THR A 115 -3.72 10.04 9.86
CA THR A 115 -2.60 9.87 8.92
C THR A 115 -2.13 8.41 8.89
N ILE A 116 -2.00 7.85 7.69
CA ILE A 116 -1.46 6.50 7.46
C ILE A 116 -0.23 6.62 6.56
N ILE A 117 0.89 6.07 7.00
CA ILE A 117 2.19 6.18 6.33
C ILE A 117 2.64 4.81 5.88
N PHE A 118 2.83 4.62 4.58
CA PHE A 118 3.24 3.37 3.96
C PHE A 118 4.69 3.43 3.46
N MET A 119 5.46 2.37 3.75
CA MET A 119 6.66 2.01 3.00
C MET A 119 6.66 0.48 2.81
N VAL A 120 6.25 0.04 1.63
CA VAL A 120 6.01 -1.38 1.27
C VAL A 120 6.27 -1.57 -0.22
N GLY A 121 6.76 -2.75 -0.60
CA GLY A 121 6.78 -3.18 -1.99
C GLY A 121 8.07 -3.89 -2.40
N ILE A 122 9.15 -3.72 -1.63
CA ILE A 122 10.42 -4.37 -1.96
C ILE A 122 10.29 -5.90 -1.92
N ASN A 123 9.50 -6.43 -0.97
CA ASN A 123 9.23 -7.86 -0.86
C ASN A 123 8.33 -8.37 -1.98
N ASP A 124 7.37 -7.59 -2.46
CA ASP A 124 6.57 -7.95 -3.64
C ASP A 124 7.48 -8.16 -4.86
N ILE A 125 8.43 -7.23 -5.07
CA ILE A 125 9.40 -7.31 -6.17
C ILE A 125 10.34 -8.50 -5.99
N ALA A 126 10.83 -8.75 -4.76
CA ALA A 126 11.66 -9.90 -4.43
C ALA A 126 10.95 -11.24 -4.69
N GLN A 127 9.65 -11.31 -4.38
CA GLN A 127 8.77 -12.45 -4.65
C GLN A 127 8.32 -12.53 -6.12
N LYS A 128 8.78 -11.61 -6.98
CA LYS A 128 8.48 -11.54 -8.42
C LYS A 128 6.98 -11.35 -8.71
N ILE A 129 6.26 -10.72 -7.79
CA ILE A 129 4.88 -10.27 -8.02
C ILE A 129 4.90 -9.25 -9.16
N GLN A 130 3.93 -9.32 -10.05
CA GLN A 130 3.89 -8.43 -11.21
C GLN A 130 3.56 -6.99 -10.77
N PRO A 131 4.19 -5.95 -11.36
CA PRO A 131 3.87 -4.56 -11.02
C PRO A 131 2.38 -4.24 -11.10
N ALA A 132 1.66 -4.77 -12.10
CA ALA A 132 0.22 -4.58 -12.21
C ALA A 132 -0.57 -5.13 -11.01
N GLU A 133 -0.12 -6.24 -10.40
CA GLU A 133 -0.77 -6.81 -9.22
C GLU A 133 -0.44 -6.02 -7.96
N ILE A 134 0.80 -5.55 -7.81
CA ILE A 134 1.22 -4.64 -6.74
C ILE A 134 0.32 -3.39 -6.76
N LEU A 135 0.22 -2.74 -7.93
CA LEU A 135 -0.58 -1.53 -8.09
C LEU A 135 -2.07 -1.77 -7.84
N ARG A 136 -2.60 -2.92 -8.26
CA ARG A 136 -3.98 -3.31 -7.95
C ARG A 136 -4.22 -3.43 -6.45
N ASN A 137 -3.27 -4.00 -5.69
CA ASN A 137 -3.40 -4.09 -4.24
C ASN A 137 -3.34 -2.70 -3.58
N ILE A 138 -2.44 -1.82 -4.03
CA ILE A 138 -2.36 -0.42 -3.57
C ILE A 138 -3.67 0.32 -3.83
N ASP A 139 -4.23 0.17 -5.03
CA ASP A 139 -5.49 0.79 -5.43
C ASP A 139 -6.64 0.40 -4.50
N ILE A 140 -6.75 -0.90 -4.20
CA ILE A 140 -7.76 -1.45 -3.27
C ILE A 140 -7.53 -0.93 -1.85
N VAL A 141 -6.28 -0.88 -1.38
CA VAL A 141 -5.96 -0.34 -0.04
C VAL A 141 -6.39 1.12 0.06
N CYS A 142 -6.05 1.94 -0.93
CA CYS A 142 -6.43 3.35 -0.97
C CYS A 142 -7.95 3.55 -1.04
N GLU A 143 -8.68 2.76 -1.85
CA GLU A 143 -10.16 2.82 -1.86
C GLU A 143 -10.75 2.43 -0.50
N ARG A 144 -10.32 1.33 0.10
CA ARG A 144 -10.84 0.89 1.40
C ARG A 144 -10.58 1.91 2.51
N ILE A 145 -9.40 2.54 2.52
CA ILE A 145 -9.10 3.63 3.46
C ILE A 145 -10.05 4.79 3.21
N LYS A 146 -10.21 5.25 1.97
CA LYS A 146 -11.11 6.37 1.64
C LYS A 146 -12.57 6.10 1.99
N GLU A 147 -13.04 4.88 1.80
CA GLU A 147 -14.42 4.48 2.14
C GLU A 147 -14.68 4.51 3.65
N ASN A 148 -13.70 4.12 4.47
CA ASN A 148 -13.87 3.98 5.92
C ASN A 148 -13.36 5.20 6.71
N LEU A 149 -12.38 5.92 6.17
CA LEU A 149 -11.67 7.06 6.76
C LEU A 149 -11.52 8.18 5.71
N PRO A 150 -12.62 8.82 5.28
CA PRO A 150 -12.62 9.73 4.12
C PRO A 150 -11.74 10.97 4.27
N GLU A 151 -11.47 11.38 5.51
CA GLU A 151 -10.61 12.52 5.84
C GLU A 151 -9.15 12.12 6.18
N ALA A 152 -8.85 10.81 6.21
CA ALA A 152 -7.50 10.37 6.52
C ALA A 152 -6.54 10.67 5.36
N ARG A 153 -5.38 11.21 5.73
CA ARG A 153 -4.24 11.43 4.85
C ARG A 153 -3.48 10.13 4.66
N VAL A 154 -3.20 9.76 3.42
CA VAL A 154 -2.40 8.58 3.07
C VAL A 154 -1.08 9.04 2.46
N LEU A 155 0.03 8.71 3.11
CA LEU A 155 1.38 8.96 2.62
C LEU A 155 1.99 7.65 2.15
N ILE A 156 2.40 7.56 0.88
CA ILE A 156 3.13 6.39 0.36
C ILE A 156 4.55 6.83 0.02
N PHE A 157 5.51 6.33 0.79
CA PHE A 157 6.92 6.53 0.52
C PHE A 157 7.39 5.64 -0.63
N SER A 158 8.33 6.17 -1.42
CA SER A 158 9.02 5.43 -2.47
C SER A 158 9.62 4.13 -1.93
N ILE A 159 9.50 3.05 -2.71
CA ILE A 159 10.26 1.82 -2.48
C ILE A 159 11.75 2.16 -2.63
N LEU A 160 12.57 1.76 -1.65
CA LEU A 160 14.00 2.03 -1.63
C LEU A 160 14.78 1.06 -2.54
N PRO A 161 15.95 1.47 -3.07
CA PRO A 161 16.78 0.58 -3.87
C PRO A 161 17.42 -0.53 -3.02
N SER A 162 17.79 -1.63 -3.64
CA SER A 162 18.62 -2.69 -3.04
C SER A 162 19.51 -3.31 -4.10
N PRO A 163 20.78 -3.66 -3.83
CA PRO A 163 21.66 -4.35 -4.77
C PRO A 163 21.13 -5.74 -5.17
N ASN A 164 20.23 -6.33 -4.38
CA ASN A 164 19.66 -7.64 -4.64
C ASN A 164 18.38 -7.58 -5.52
N ILE A 165 17.92 -6.38 -5.84
CA ILE A 165 16.66 -6.15 -6.56
C ILE A 165 16.92 -5.30 -7.82
N SER A 166 16.19 -5.60 -8.90
CA SER A 166 16.27 -4.80 -10.12
C SER A 166 15.81 -3.37 -9.87
N ILE A 167 16.73 -2.42 -10.01
CA ILE A 167 16.44 -1.00 -9.83
C ILE A 167 15.38 -0.49 -10.82
N ASP A 168 15.37 -0.99 -12.05
CA ASP A 168 14.39 -0.60 -13.06
C ASP A 168 12.97 -1.00 -12.64
N LYS A 169 12.81 -2.16 -11.99
CA LYS A 169 11.51 -2.57 -11.42
C LYS A 169 11.10 -1.69 -10.26
N VAL A 170 12.04 -1.31 -9.39
CA VAL A 170 11.76 -0.38 -8.28
C VAL A 170 11.28 0.96 -8.83
N LYS A 171 12.00 1.52 -9.83
CA LYS A 171 11.60 2.75 -10.53
C LYS A 171 10.24 2.62 -11.19
N GLU A 172 9.98 1.53 -11.92
CA GLU A 172 8.68 1.30 -12.57
C GLU A 172 7.54 1.31 -11.55
N VAL A 173 7.69 0.61 -10.42
CA VAL A 173 6.64 0.56 -9.40
C VAL A 173 6.47 1.93 -8.74
N ASN A 174 7.56 2.62 -8.40
CA ASN A 174 7.53 3.96 -7.82
C ASN A 174 6.83 4.98 -8.74
N GLU A 175 7.16 5.00 -10.03
CA GLU A 175 6.51 5.86 -11.03
C GLU A 175 4.99 5.61 -11.10
N ARG A 176 4.57 4.34 -11.04
CA ARG A 176 3.14 3.99 -11.05
C ARG A 176 2.44 4.40 -9.75
N ILE A 177 3.11 4.31 -8.60
CA ILE A 177 2.56 4.78 -7.32
C ILE A 177 2.37 6.31 -7.36
N GLU A 178 3.36 7.04 -7.87
CA GLU A 178 3.25 8.50 -8.05
C GLU A 178 2.09 8.88 -8.98
N GLN A 179 1.89 8.14 -10.08
CA GLN A 179 0.75 8.35 -10.96
C GLN A 179 -0.57 8.11 -10.23
N LEU A 180 -0.69 6.98 -9.51
CA LEU A 180 -1.88 6.64 -8.73
C LEU A 180 -2.20 7.70 -7.66
N SER A 181 -1.19 8.25 -6.99
CA SER A 181 -1.42 9.30 -5.99
C SER A 181 -2.01 10.56 -6.60
N LYS A 182 -1.59 10.94 -7.82
CA LYS A 182 -2.13 12.13 -8.52
C LYS A 182 -3.61 11.98 -8.89
N GLU A 183 -4.11 10.75 -9.00
CA GLU A 183 -5.51 10.45 -9.32
C GLU A 183 -6.42 10.47 -8.07
N ARG A 184 -5.85 10.59 -6.86
CA ARG A 184 -6.57 10.46 -5.59
C ARG A 184 -6.37 11.67 -4.69
N LYS A 185 -7.47 12.19 -4.12
CA LYS A 185 -7.46 13.46 -3.36
C LYS A 185 -6.66 13.39 -2.04
N ASN A 186 -6.68 12.25 -1.35
CA ASN A 186 -6.11 12.08 -0.01
C ASN A 186 -4.86 11.18 0.01
N VAL A 187 -4.26 10.92 -1.16
CA VAL A 187 -3.06 10.10 -1.29
C VAL A 187 -1.92 10.98 -1.78
N GLU A 188 -0.81 10.98 -1.05
CA GLU A 188 0.40 11.70 -1.41
C GLU A 188 1.55 10.71 -1.58
N TYR A 189 2.30 10.86 -2.66
CA TYR A 189 3.54 10.13 -2.88
C TYR A 189 4.72 10.93 -2.32
N CYS A 190 5.49 10.30 -1.44
CA CYS A 190 6.68 10.87 -0.83
C CYS A 190 7.92 10.21 -1.44
N ASP A 191 8.49 10.86 -2.46
CA ASP A 191 9.70 10.36 -3.08
C ASP A 191 10.91 10.64 -2.19
N ILE A 192 11.57 9.57 -1.73
CA ILE A 192 12.89 9.64 -1.11
C ILE A 192 13.89 8.69 -1.81
N PHE A 193 13.51 8.09 -2.95
CA PHE A 193 14.38 7.16 -3.66
C PHE A 193 15.68 7.81 -4.18
N PRO A 194 15.65 9.06 -4.72
CA PRO A 194 16.86 9.73 -5.20
C PRO A 194 17.97 9.88 -4.15
N GLU A 195 17.61 10.00 -2.88
CA GLU A 195 18.53 10.14 -1.75
C GLU A 195 19.26 8.82 -1.42
N PHE A 196 18.78 7.69 -1.93
CA PHE A 196 19.33 6.35 -1.69
C PHE A 196 20.13 5.79 -2.87
N ILE A 197 20.35 6.57 -3.92
CA ILE A 197 21.18 6.18 -5.06
C ILE A 197 22.38 7.11 -5.23
N LEU A 198 23.45 6.58 -5.80
CA LEU A 198 24.63 7.33 -6.24
C LEU A 198 24.38 7.93 -7.63
N GLU A 199 25.30 8.80 -8.08
CA GLU A 199 25.22 9.44 -9.41
C GLU A 199 25.18 8.45 -10.57
N ASP A 200 25.81 7.28 -10.41
CA ASP A 200 25.78 6.19 -11.40
C ASP A 200 24.47 5.36 -11.37
N GLY A 201 23.56 5.71 -10.46
CA GLY A 201 22.29 5.05 -10.25
C GLY A 201 22.36 3.80 -9.39
N SER A 202 23.53 3.40 -8.86
CA SER A 202 23.62 2.26 -7.94
C SER A 202 23.12 2.63 -6.54
N PRO A 203 22.65 1.68 -5.71
CA PRO A 203 22.26 1.95 -4.34
C PRO A 203 23.44 2.50 -3.52
N ASN A 204 23.22 3.57 -2.75
CA ASN A 204 24.21 4.10 -1.84
C ASN A 204 24.34 3.20 -0.59
N MET A 205 25.28 2.25 -0.63
CA MET A 205 25.46 1.25 0.43
C MET A 205 25.82 1.83 1.80
N GLU A 206 26.27 3.10 1.90
CA GLU A 206 26.50 3.76 3.19
C GLU A 206 25.23 4.00 4.02
N LEU A 207 24.05 3.86 3.41
CA LEU A 207 22.74 4.04 4.04
C LEU A 207 22.10 2.72 4.48
N PHE A 208 22.69 1.59 4.10
CA PHE A 208 22.15 0.26 4.35
C PHE A 208 22.99 -0.50 5.38
N SER A 209 22.39 -1.54 5.95
CA SER A 209 23.08 -2.58 6.69
C SER A 209 23.87 -3.48 5.73
N GLU A 210 24.67 -4.40 6.28
CA GLU A 210 25.50 -5.31 5.49
C GLU A 210 24.69 -6.21 4.52
N ASP A 211 23.39 -6.37 4.75
CA ASP A 211 22.51 -7.14 3.84
C ASP A 211 22.05 -6.37 2.59
N GLY A 212 22.26 -5.06 2.53
CA GLY A 212 21.82 -4.21 1.43
C GLY A 212 20.30 -4.10 1.28
N ILE A 213 19.52 -4.40 2.31
CA ILE A 213 18.06 -4.24 2.29
C ILE A 213 17.62 -3.34 3.43
N HIS A 214 18.05 -3.65 4.66
CA HIS A 214 17.66 -2.87 5.82
C HIS A 214 18.50 -1.61 5.95
N LEU A 215 17.90 -0.55 6.49
CA LEU A 215 18.59 0.72 6.70
C LEU A 215 19.49 0.65 7.93
N ASN A 216 20.63 1.33 7.83
CA ASN A 216 21.39 1.70 9.02
C ASN A 216 20.92 3.08 9.55
N GLY A 217 21.56 3.59 10.59
CA GLY A 217 21.20 4.89 11.17
C GLY A 217 21.26 6.08 10.19
N ASN A 218 22.19 6.07 9.22
CA ASN A 218 22.26 7.12 8.19
C ASN A 218 21.06 7.05 7.24
N GLY A 219 20.66 5.84 6.82
CA GLY A 219 19.47 5.64 6.00
C GLY A 219 18.20 6.07 6.72
N TYR A 220 18.02 5.64 7.98
CA TYR A 220 16.87 6.06 8.78
C TYR A 220 16.83 7.57 9.00
N ARG A 221 17.99 8.24 9.17
CA ARG A 221 18.04 9.70 9.31
C ARG A 221 17.41 10.43 8.14
N ILE A 222 17.66 10.00 6.89
CA ILE A 222 17.02 10.60 5.71
C ILE A 222 15.49 10.49 5.80
N TRP A 223 14.98 9.31 6.15
CA TRP A 223 13.54 9.11 6.25
C TRP A 223 12.93 9.91 7.41
N ILE A 224 13.56 9.92 8.58
CA ILE A 224 13.13 10.72 9.74
C ILE A 224 13.13 12.21 9.42
N ASP A 225 14.19 12.73 8.82
CA ASP A 225 14.29 14.15 8.48
C ASP A 225 13.21 14.54 7.47
N ARG A 226 12.89 13.66 6.52
CA ARG A 226 11.75 13.88 5.62
C ARG A 226 10.43 13.90 6.38
N LEU A 227 10.19 12.94 7.27
CA LEU A 227 8.96 12.85 8.07
C LEU A 227 8.76 14.08 8.96
N LYS A 228 9.82 14.63 9.57
CA LYS A 228 9.77 15.87 10.38
C LYS A 228 9.34 17.13 9.61
N THR A 229 9.38 17.09 8.28
CA THR A 229 8.87 18.20 7.45
C THR A 229 7.39 18.05 7.09
N ILE A 230 6.78 16.91 7.42
CA ILE A 230 5.48 16.47 6.92
C ILE A 230 4.48 16.22 8.07
N LEU A 231 4.97 15.66 9.18
CA LEU A 231 4.30 15.56 10.48
C LEU A 231 4.58 16.84 11.26
#